data_AF-A0A410PPL1-F1
#
_entry.id   AF-A0A410PPL1-F1
#
_cell.length_a   1.000
_cell.length_b   1.000
_cell.length_c   1.000
_cell.angle_alpha   90.00
_cell.angle_beta   90.00
_cell.angle_gamma   90.00
#
_symmetry.space_group_name_H-M   'P 1'
#
loop_
_entity.id
_entity.type
_entity.pdbx_description
1 polymer ?
#
loop_
_entity_poly.entity_id
_entity_poly.type
_entity_poly.pdbx_seq_one_letter_code
_entity_poly.pdbx_strand_id
1 'polypeptide(L)'
;MMEAKMMKAENVKGFENLTVNAEMFKQFLNNFYAGWGTEARATIEPISVKFCKNKEGKYLRFDYKIYGKKQWLHVTGPHTWY
;
A
#
# COMPACT_ATOMS: atom_id res chain seq x y z
N MET A 1 -11.58 23.19 3.08
CA MET A 1 -11.08 22.00 2.36
C MET A 1 -10.80 20.93 3.39
N MET A 2 -11.46 19.77 3.33
CA MET A 2 -11.13 18.65 4.23
C MET A 2 -9.85 18.01 3.71
N GLU A 3 -8.77 18.04 4.49
CA GLU A 3 -7.63 17.16 4.24
C GLU A 3 -8.11 15.71 4.39
N ALA A 4 -8.08 14.94 3.30
CA ALA A 4 -8.36 13.51 3.38
C ALA A 4 -7.30 12.87 4.30
N LYS A 5 -7.71 12.38 5.46
CA LYS A 5 -6.83 11.71 6.42
C LYS A 5 -6.35 10.39 5.82
N MET A 6 -5.18 10.41 5.20
CA MET A 6 -4.53 9.21 4.65
C MET A 6 -4.25 8.21 5.78
N MET A 7 -4.49 6.93 5.51
CA MET A 7 -4.24 5.88 6.48
C MET A 7 -2.72 5.72 6.66
N LYS A 8 -2.27 5.72 7.91
CA LYS A 8 -0.88 5.38 8.24
C LYS A 8 -0.63 3.88 7.98
N ALA A 9 0.57 3.53 7.53
CA ALA A 9 0.95 2.16 7.22
C ALA A 9 0.70 1.20 8.40
N GLU A 10 0.95 1.65 9.62
CA GLU A 10 0.76 0.90 10.86
C GLU A 10 -0.69 0.48 11.11
N ASN A 11 -1.66 1.15 10.46
CA ASN A 11 -3.08 0.85 10.57
C ASN A 11 -3.57 -0.09 9.46
N VAL A 12 -2.70 -0.47 8.51
CA VAL A 12 -3.04 -1.41 7.44
C VAL A 12 -3.00 -2.83 8.00
N LYS A 13 -4.08 -3.59 7.84
CA LYS A 13 -4.16 -4.96 8.34
C LYS A 13 -2.98 -5.81 7.83
N GLY A 14 -2.25 -6.44 8.75
CA GLY A 14 -1.11 -7.31 8.43
C GLY A 14 0.23 -6.58 8.40
N PHE A 15 0.26 -5.26 8.59
CA PHE A 15 1.48 -4.48 8.73
C PHE A 15 2.38 -5.01 9.87
N GLU A 16 1.76 -5.38 10.98
CA GLU A 16 2.42 -5.92 12.17
C GLU A 16 3.24 -7.19 11.87
N ASN A 17 2.92 -7.90 10.79
CA ASN A 17 3.60 -9.14 10.38
C ASN A 17 4.74 -8.91 9.38
N LEU A 18 5.02 -7.66 8.98
CA LEU A 18 6.01 -7.37 7.94
C LEU A 18 7.45 -7.53 8.40
N THR A 19 7.72 -7.46 9.71
CA THR A 19 9.06 -7.56 10.32
C THR A 19 10.07 -6.64 9.61
N VAL A 20 11.05 -7.20 8.90
CA VAL A 20 12.09 -6.48 8.16
C VAL A 20 11.57 -5.64 6.99
N ASN A 21 10.36 -5.91 6.49
CA ASN A 21 9.77 -5.17 5.36
C ASN A 21 8.90 -3.98 5.80
N ALA A 22 8.75 -3.73 7.11
CA ALA A 22 7.86 -2.69 7.62
C ALA A 22 8.23 -1.30 7.10
N GLU A 23 9.52 -0.94 7.17
CA GLU A 23 10.00 0.38 6.74
C GLU A 23 9.86 0.59 5.22
N MET A 24 10.15 -0.46 4.44
CA MET A 24 9.93 -0.44 2.99
C MET A 24 8.45 -0.17 2.66
N PHE A 25 7.52 -0.82 3.38
CA PHE A 25 6.10 -0.62 3.16
C PHE A 25 5.63 0.80 3.55
N LYS A 26 6.19 1.41 4.60
CA LYS A 26 5.89 2.82 4.95
C LYS A 26 6.24 3.76 3.81
N GLN A 27 7.43 3.59 3.26
CA GLN A 27 7.91 4.42 2.14
C GLN A 27 7.09 4.16 0.88
N PHE A 28 6.80 2.90 0.56
CA PHE A 28 5.88 2.53 -0.52
C PHE A 28 4.53 3.23 -0.36
N LEU A 29 3.89 3.16 0.81
CA LEU A 29 2.54 3.71 0.97
C LEU A 29 2.51 5.23 0.78
N ASN A 30 3.53 5.94 1.28
CA ASN A 30 3.68 7.37 1.06
C ASN A 30 3.86 7.70 -0.44
N ASN A 31 4.73 6.97 -1.12
CA ASN A 31 4.98 7.15 -2.56
C ASN A 31 3.75 6.79 -3.40
N PHE A 32 3.05 5.73 -3.02
CA PHE A 32 1.81 5.29 -3.63
C PHE A 32 0.77 6.41 -3.57
N TYR A 33 0.53 6.98 -2.39
CA TYR A 33 -0.37 8.14 -2.26
C TYR A 33 0.11 9.33 -3.08
N ALA A 34 1.40 9.66 -3.04
CA ALA A 34 1.98 10.79 -3.77
C ALA A 34 1.83 10.68 -5.29
N GLY A 35 1.81 9.46 -5.84
CA GLY A 35 1.63 9.19 -7.27
C GLY A 35 0.22 9.46 -7.81
N TRP A 36 -0.78 9.67 -6.95
CA TRP A 36 -2.16 9.97 -7.35
C TRP A 36 -2.49 11.45 -7.21
N GLY A 37 -3.30 11.97 -8.15
CA GLY A 37 -3.96 13.27 -8.01
C GLY A 37 -4.88 13.32 -6.79
N THR A 38 -5.20 14.54 -6.32
CA THR A 38 -5.94 14.78 -5.08
C THR A 38 -7.29 14.06 -5.01
N GLU A 39 -8.07 14.08 -6.10
CA GLU A 39 -9.38 13.41 -6.19
C GLU A 39 -9.25 11.90 -6.03
N ALA A 40 -8.38 11.27 -6.82
CA ALA A 40 -8.14 9.83 -6.77
C ALA A 40 -7.63 9.40 -5.38
N ARG A 41 -6.65 10.14 -4.85
CA ARG A 41 -6.02 9.88 -3.56
C ARG A 41 -7.03 9.88 -2.41
N ALA A 42 -8.02 10.76 -2.43
CA ALA A 42 -9.06 10.84 -1.41
C ALA A 42 -9.95 9.59 -1.35
N THR A 43 -9.97 8.78 -2.40
CA THR A 43 -10.77 7.53 -2.46
C THR A 43 -9.96 6.28 -2.14
N ILE A 44 -8.66 6.42 -1.88
CA ILE A 44 -7.78 5.28 -1.62
C ILE A 44 -7.97 4.79 -0.19
N GLU A 45 -8.44 3.55 -0.07
CA GLU A 45 -8.60 2.84 1.20
C GLU A 45 -7.65 1.63 1.23
N PRO A 46 -6.50 1.70 1.93
CA PRO A 46 -5.70 0.51 2.20
C PRO A 46 -6.52 -0.54 2.94
N ILE A 47 -6.44 -1.80 2.51
CA ILE A 47 -7.17 -2.91 3.14
C ILE A 47 -6.21 -3.78 3.93
N SER A 48 -5.19 -4.33 3.27
CA SER A 48 -4.25 -5.26 3.89
C SER A 48 -2.92 -5.31 3.18
N VAL A 49 -1.90 -5.71 3.92
CA VAL A 49 -0.58 -6.04 3.40
C VAL A 49 -0.15 -7.41 3.93
N LYS A 50 0.47 -8.22 3.09
CA LYS A 50 1.07 -9.49 3.52
C LYS A 50 2.32 -9.82 2.72
N PHE A 51 3.28 -10.47 3.37
CA PHE A 51 4.43 -11.04 2.69
C PHE A 51 4.01 -12.25 1.85
N CYS A 52 4.51 -12.33 0.63
CA CYS A 52 4.24 -13.41 -0.32
C CYS A 52 5.52 -13.82 -1.03
N LYS A 53 5.55 -15.07 -1.50
CA LYS A 53 6.62 -15.62 -2.33
C LYS A 53 6.00 -16.41 -3.47
N ASN A 54 6.46 -16.16 -4.70
CA ASN A 54 6.10 -16.93 -5.88
C ASN A 54 7.38 -17.47 -6.57
N LYS A 55 7.26 -17.92 -7.82
CA LYS A 55 8.41 -18.40 -8.62
C LYS A 55 9.41 -17.28 -8.98
N GLU A 56 8.95 -16.04 -9.04
CA GLU A 56 9.73 -14.86 -9.46
C GLU A 56 10.45 -14.19 -8.28
N GLY A 57 10.00 -14.43 -7.05
CA GLY A 57 10.68 -13.92 -5.86
C GLY A 57 9.75 -13.66 -4.68
N LYS A 58 10.20 -12.75 -3.82
CA LYS A 58 9.49 -12.28 -2.62
C LYS A 58 8.88 -10.91 -2.92
N TYR A 59 7.67 -10.66 -2.45
CA TYR A 59 6.98 -9.37 -2.58
C TYR A 59 6.00 -9.17 -1.43
N LEU A 60 5.56 -7.93 -1.21
CA LEU A 60 4.38 -7.68 -0.40
C LEU A 60 3.16 -7.57 -1.32
N ARG A 61 2.12 -8.34 -1.04
CA ARG A 61 0.82 -8.11 -1.65
C ARG A 61 0.13 -7.01 -0.89
N PHE A 62 -0.20 -5.92 -1.57
CA PHE A 62 -0.95 -4.81 -1.01
C PHE A 62 -2.34 -4.77 -1.64
N ASP A 63 -3.38 -5.02 -0.85
CA ASP A 63 -4.78 -4.92 -1.26
C ASP A 63 -5.34 -3.57 -0.80
N TYR A 64 -6.05 -2.88 -1.69
CA TYR A 64 -6.63 -1.55 -1.45
C TYR A 64 -7.93 -1.37 -2.22
N LYS A 65 -8.65 -0.27 -1.98
CA LYS A 65 -9.69 0.22 -2.90
C LYS A 65 -9.29 1.57 -3.46
N ILE A 66 -9.79 1.86 -4.66
CA ILE A 66 -9.79 3.19 -5.25
C ILE A 66 -11.12 3.36 -5.99
N TYR A 67 -11.79 4.50 -5.82
CA TYR A 67 -13.15 4.72 -6.33
C TYR A 67 -14.14 3.59 -5.95
N GLY A 68 -14.02 3.07 -4.72
CA GLY A 68 -14.85 1.95 -4.22
C GLY A 68 -14.53 0.57 -4.81
N LYS A 69 -13.62 0.46 -5.78
CA LYS A 69 -13.24 -0.80 -6.43
C LYS A 69 -12.01 -1.39 -5.76
N LYS A 70 -12.08 -2.67 -5.41
CA LYS A 70 -10.94 -3.41 -4.87
C LYS A 70 -9.88 -3.63 -5.95
N GLN A 71 -8.63 -3.42 -5.58
CA GLN A 71 -7.44 -3.59 -6.37
C GLN A 71 -6.34 -4.22 -5.51
N TRP A 72 -5.29 -4.71 -6.15
CA TRP A 72 -4.10 -5.19 -5.45
C TRP A 72 -2.86 -5.05 -6.33
N LEU A 73 -1.69 -4.97 -5.70
CA LEU A 73 -0.39 -4.81 -6.35
C LEU A 73 0.66 -5.73 -5.72
N HIS A 74 1.67 -6.09 -6.51
CA HIS A 74 2.94 -6.60 -6.03
C HIS A 74 3.83 -5.42 -5.66
N VAL A 75 4.24 -5.32 -4.39
CA VAL A 75 5.18 -4.31 -3.93
C VAL A 75 6.53 -4.98 -3.71
N THR A 76 7.51 -4.63 -4.53
CA THR A 76 8.87 -5.18 -4.46
C THR A 76 9.88 -4.16 -3.93
N GLY A 77 9.51 -2.87 -3.88
CA GLY A 77 10.30 -1.83 -3.24
C GLY A 77 9.52 -0.52 -3.04
N PRO A 78 10.15 0.50 -2.45
CA PRO A 78 9.50 1.78 -2.15
C PRO A 78 8.97 2.52 -3.37
N HIS A 79 9.57 2.30 -4.54
CA HIS A 79 9.26 2.95 -5.83
C HIS A 79 8.91 1.94 -6.93
N THR A 80 8.70 0.65 -6.57
CA THR A 80 8.53 -0.41 -7.56
C THR A 80 7.37 -1.31 -7.16
N TRP A 81 6.31 -1.27 -7.98
CA TRP A 81 5.11 -2.09 -7.84
C TRP A 81 4.42 -2.32 -9.19
N TYR A 82 3.65 -3.40 -9.31
CA TYR A 82 2.89 -3.77 -10.53
C TYR A 82 1.66 -4.64 -10.24
#